data_AF-A0A2E4ZXP3-F1
#
_entry.id   AF-A0A2E4ZXP3-F1
#
_cell.length_a   1.000
_cell.length_b   1.000
_cell.length_c   1.000
_cell.angle_alpha   90.00
_cell.angle_beta   90.00
_cell.angle_gamma   90.00
#
_symmetry.space_group_name_H-M   'P 1'
#
loop_
_entity.id
_entity.type
_entity.pdbx_description
1 polymer ?
#
loop_
_entity_poly.entity_id
_entity_poly.type
_entity_poly.pdbx_seq_one_letter_code
_entity_poly.pdbx_strand_id
1 'polypeptide(L)'
;MAKPQKALVATMRVMGGSMMLAIIAAFMPDAWLEAAVEKVDSSVPLGPMVEYMARGWSAFYFMLGGLIWLFSTDLPRYLPATRWTSWCYTWINGAFLLVIGWLYANGGSWDWFFWVILFDVAVAFLFGLAILLMSRKVTEASA
;
A
#
# COMPACT_ATOMS: atom_id res chain seq x y z
N MET A 1 -8.84 24.47 -9.25
CA MET A 1 -9.24 23.07 -9.00
C MET A 1 -10.58 23.02 -8.32
N ALA A 2 -11.51 22.25 -8.88
CA ALA A 2 -12.78 21.92 -8.24
C ALA A 2 -12.52 21.16 -6.92
N LYS A 3 -13.44 21.26 -5.95
CA LYS A 3 -13.38 20.53 -4.67
C LYS A 3 -13.04 19.02 -4.82
N PRO A 4 -13.61 18.25 -5.78
CA PRO A 4 -13.25 16.84 -5.96
C PRO A 4 -11.81 16.63 -6.42
N GLN A 5 -11.24 17.52 -7.22
CA GLN A 5 -9.83 17.42 -7.66
C GLN A 5 -8.88 17.64 -6.49
N LYS A 6 -9.16 18.63 -5.63
CA LYS A 6 -8.35 18.89 -4.43
C LYS A 6 -8.36 17.70 -3.47
N ALA A 7 -9.52 17.08 -3.28
CA ALA A 7 -9.66 15.89 -2.44
C ALA A 7 -8.84 14.71 -3.01
N LEU A 8 -8.95 14.44 -4.32
CA LEU A 8 -8.19 13.39 -4.99
C LEU A 8 -6.67 13.60 -4.84
N VAL A 9 -6.18 14.81 -5.11
CA VAL A 9 -4.76 15.16 -4.95
C VAL A 9 -4.30 14.98 -3.50
N ALA A 10 -5.10 15.42 -2.53
CA ALA A 10 -4.75 15.25 -1.12
C ALA A 10 -4.65 13.77 -0.73
N THR A 11 -5.62 12.94 -1.15
CA THR A 11 -5.59 11.49 -0.88
C THR A 11 -4.39 10.81 -1.53
N MET A 12 -4.07 11.14 -2.79
CA MET A 12 -2.88 10.63 -3.46
C MET A 12 -1.60 11.02 -2.74
N ARG A 13 -1.51 12.26 -2.23
CA ARG A 13 -0.32 12.73 -1.50
C ARG A 13 -0.18 12.10 -0.13
N VAL A 14 -1.28 11.88 0.59
CA VAL A 14 -1.26 11.16 1.87
C VAL A 14 -0.82 9.72 1.66
N MET A 15 -1.41 9.01 0.70
CA MET A 15 -1.04 7.63 0.36
C MET A 15 0.41 7.53 -0.12
N GLY A 16 0.79 8.32 -1.12
CA GLY A 16 2.14 8.27 -1.68
C GLY A 16 3.19 8.70 -0.66
N GLY A 17 2.90 9.75 0.12
CA GLY A 17 3.78 10.24 1.18
C GLY A 17 3.98 9.25 2.32
N SER A 18 2.94 8.54 2.76
CA SER A 18 3.08 7.51 3.80
C SER A 18 3.92 6.33 3.31
N MET A 19 3.73 5.90 2.05
CA MET A 19 4.51 4.82 1.45
C MET A 19 5.99 5.19 1.33
N MET A 20 6.33 6.47 1.11
CA MET A 20 7.72 6.92 1.07
C MET A 20 8.46 6.77 2.41
N LEU A 21 7.75 6.62 3.54
CA LEU A 21 8.39 6.31 4.83
C LEU A 21 9.02 4.92 4.85
N ALA A 22 8.65 4.03 3.91
CA ALA A 22 9.27 2.72 3.75
C ALA A 22 10.79 2.80 3.47
N ILE A 23 11.30 3.94 3.01
CA ILE A 23 12.75 4.13 2.84
C ILE A 23 13.54 3.88 4.13
N ILE A 24 12.93 4.13 5.30
CA ILE A 24 13.55 3.83 6.60
C ILE A 24 13.81 2.33 6.74
N ALA A 25 12.84 1.50 6.35
CA ALA A 25 12.96 0.04 6.39
C ALA A 25 13.92 -0.51 5.32
N ALA A 26 14.18 0.23 4.24
CA ALA A 26 15.21 -0.14 3.27
C ALA A 26 16.64 -0.04 3.85
N PHE A 27 16.86 0.91 4.77
CA PHE A 27 18.16 1.19 5.39
C PHE A 27 18.26 0.75 6.86
N MET A 28 17.23 0.15 7.43
CA MET A 28 17.27 -0.27 8.83
C MET A 28 18.40 -1.28 9.10
N PRO A 29 18.97 -1.30 10.31
CA PRO A 29 19.94 -2.32 10.71
C PRO A 29 19.31 -3.73 10.72
N ASP A 30 20.09 -4.76 10.39
CA ASP A 30 19.61 -6.15 10.35
C ASP A 30 19.03 -6.59 11.69
N ALA A 31 19.67 -6.19 12.81
CA ALA A 31 19.19 -6.48 14.17
C ALA A 31 17.73 -6.05 14.44
N TRP A 32 17.21 -5.01 13.77
CA TRP A 32 15.81 -4.60 13.93
C TRP A 32 14.86 -5.57 13.23
N LEU A 33 15.25 -6.07 12.06
CA LEU A 33 14.51 -7.06 11.30
C LEU A 33 14.52 -8.41 12.01
N GLU A 34 15.68 -8.85 12.47
CA GLU A 34 15.84 -10.09 13.24
C GLU A 34 14.92 -10.09 14.47
N ALA A 35 14.97 -9.02 15.27
CA ALA A 35 14.12 -8.87 16.45
C ALA A 35 12.61 -8.78 16.13
N ALA A 36 12.22 -8.32 14.93
CA ALA A 36 10.84 -8.28 14.50
C ALA A 36 10.34 -9.65 14.03
N VAL A 37 11.17 -10.37 13.26
CA VAL A 37 10.85 -11.72 12.74
C VAL A 37 10.80 -12.72 13.89
N GLU A 38 11.75 -12.69 14.82
CA GLU A 38 11.79 -13.61 15.97
C GLU A 38 10.54 -13.53 16.84
N LYS A 39 9.90 -12.35 16.93
CA LYS A 39 8.65 -12.15 17.68
C LYS A 39 7.41 -12.75 17.00
N VAL A 40 7.47 -12.98 15.69
CA VAL A 40 6.34 -13.51 14.91
C VAL A 40 6.56 -14.99 14.62
N ASP A 41 7.75 -15.34 14.16
CA ASP A 41 8.14 -16.71 13.87
C ASP A 41 9.67 -16.88 14.01
N SER A 42 10.08 -17.48 15.12
CA SER A 42 11.50 -17.74 15.43
C SER A 42 12.13 -18.85 14.57
N SER A 43 11.32 -19.58 13.79
CA SER A 43 11.82 -20.67 12.94
C SER A 43 12.19 -20.22 11.53
N VAL A 44 11.83 -18.98 11.16
CA VAL A 44 12.11 -18.44 9.83
C VAL A 44 13.62 -18.20 9.67
N PRO A 45 14.26 -18.79 8.65
CA PRO A 45 15.65 -18.51 8.37
C PRO A 45 15.79 -17.06 7.89
N LEU A 46 16.44 -16.23 8.72
CA LEU A 46 16.78 -14.82 8.45
C LEU A 46 17.86 -14.63 7.37
N GLY A 47 18.00 -15.61 6.48
CA GLY A 47 18.99 -15.57 5.41
C GLY A 47 18.72 -14.47 4.38
N PRO A 48 19.54 -14.42 3.31
CA PRO A 48 19.52 -13.34 2.32
C PRO A 48 18.15 -13.09 1.68
N MET A 49 17.28 -14.08 1.64
CA MET A 49 15.94 -13.95 1.08
C MET A 49 15.04 -13.03 1.93
N VAL A 50 15.04 -13.16 3.26
CA VAL A 50 14.19 -12.33 4.13
C VAL A 50 14.68 -10.89 4.13
N GLU A 51 15.99 -10.68 4.20
CA GLU A 51 16.61 -9.35 4.10
C GLU A 51 16.36 -8.71 2.73
N TYR A 52 16.59 -9.45 1.64
CA TYR A 52 16.35 -8.98 0.28
C TYR A 52 14.89 -8.61 0.07
N MET A 53 13.97 -9.44 0.57
CA MET A 53 12.54 -9.13 0.49
C MET A 53 12.21 -7.90 1.33
N ALA A 54 12.59 -7.83 2.60
CA ALA A 54 12.27 -6.68 3.45
C ALA A 54 12.79 -5.37 2.85
N ARG A 55 14.06 -5.32 2.42
CA ARG A 55 14.68 -4.11 1.86
C ARG A 55 14.19 -3.81 0.45
N GLY A 56 14.07 -4.83 -0.40
CA GLY A 56 13.62 -4.70 -1.78
C GLY A 56 12.18 -4.23 -1.87
N TRP A 57 11.27 -4.82 -1.07
CA TRP A 57 9.88 -4.37 -0.98
C TRP A 57 9.79 -2.94 -0.43
N SER A 58 10.60 -2.60 0.57
CA SER A 58 10.63 -1.24 1.13
C SER A 58 11.06 -0.19 0.09
N ALA A 59 12.11 -0.46 -0.69
CA ALA A 59 12.54 0.40 -1.79
C ALA A 59 11.47 0.51 -2.89
N PHE A 60 10.78 -0.59 -3.19
CA PHE A 60 9.67 -0.61 -4.13
C PHE A 60 8.50 0.27 -3.65
N TYR A 61 8.10 0.18 -2.38
CA TYR A 61 7.06 1.03 -1.81
C TYR A 61 7.45 2.51 -1.79
N PHE A 62 8.71 2.84 -1.53
CA PHE A 62 9.20 4.20 -1.66
C PHE A 62 9.03 4.73 -3.09
N MET A 63 9.48 3.96 -4.09
CA MET A 63 9.36 4.33 -5.50
C MET A 63 7.90 4.46 -5.94
N LEU A 64 7.06 3.49 -5.56
CA LEU A 64 5.64 3.49 -5.89
C LEU A 64 4.89 4.65 -5.23
N GLY A 65 5.21 4.95 -3.97
CA GLY A 65 4.68 6.10 -3.24
C GLY A 65 5.07 7.42 -3.91
N GLY A 66 6.34 7.55 -4.29
CA GLY A 66 6.84 8.69 -5.06
C GLY A 66 6.15 8.85 -6.41
N LEU A 67 5.84 7.74 -7.09
CA LEU A 67 5.12 7.76 -8.37
C LEU A 67 3.66 8.24 -8.20
N ILE A 68 2.95 7.75 -7.18
CA ILE A 68 1.59 8.21 -6.85
C ILE A 68 1.61 9.70 -6.48
N TRP A 69 2.62 10.13 -5.72
CA TRP A 69 2.81 11.54 -5.38
C TRP A 69 3.08 12.39 -6.63
N LEU A 70 3.91 11.91 -7.57
CA LEU A 70 4.18 12.58 -8.84
C LEU A 70 2.91 12.72 -9.69
N PHE A 71 2.09 11.67 -9.78
CA PHE A 71 0.81 11.73 -10.50
C PHE A 71 -0.15 12.78 -9.94
N SER A 72 -0.02 13.13 -8.65
CA SER A 72 -0.80 14.19 -8.02
C SER A 72 -0.44 15.61 -8.48
N THR A 73 0.69 15.79 -9.17
CA THR A 73 1.17 17.11 -9.61
C THR A 73 0.48 17.61 -10.89
N ASP A 74 0.15 16.71 -11.82
CA ASP A 74 -0.53 17.00 -13.08
C ASP A 74 -1.65 15.98 -13.34
N LEU A 75 -2.79 16.25 -12.71
CA LEU A 75 -3.92 15.33 -12.69
C LEU A 75 -4.49 15.03 -14.11
N PRO A 76 -4.71 16.02 -15.01
CA PRO A 76 -5.21 15.74 -16.35
C PRO A 76 -4.30 14.80 -17.15
N ARG A 77 -2.98 15.00 -17.04
CA ARG A 77 -1.99 14.17 -17.74
C ARG A 77 -1.92 12.75 -17.17
N TYR A 78 -1.95 12.61 -15.85
CA TYR A 78 -1.74 11.34 -15.16
C TYR A 78 -3.04 10.61 -14.76
N LEU A 79 -4.21 11.10 -15.17
CA LEU A 79 -5.49 10.50 -14.82
C LEU A 79 -5.62 9.02 -15.25
N PRO A 80 -5.20 8.60 -16.47
CA PRO A 80 -5.26 7.21 -16.86
C PRO A 80 -4.37 6.31 -16.00
N ALA A 81 -3.14 6.76 -15.71
CA ALA A 81 -2.21 6.04 -14.83
C ALA A 81 -2.75 5.94 -13.40
N THR A 82 -3.29 7.04 -12.86
CA THR A 82 -3.93 7.09 -11.54
C THR A 82 -5.07 6.08 -11.46
N ARG A 83 -5.92 5.99 -12.49
CA ARG A 83 -7.03 5.01 -12.55
C ARG A 83 -6.53 3.59 -12.58
N TRP A 84 -5.53 3.30 -13.41
CA TRP A 84 -4.93 1.97 -13.50
C TRP A 84 -4.36 1.53 -12.15
N THR A 85 -3.50 2.36 -11.54
CA THR A 85 -2.91 2.05 -10.23
C THR A 85 -3.99 1.86 -9.16
N SER A 86 -5.01 2.72 -9.14
CA SER A 86 -6.12 2.61 -8.18
C SER A 86 -6.96 1.35 -8.38
N TRP A 87 -7.18 0.95 -9.64
CA TRP A 87 -7.86 -0.28 -10.00
C TRP A 87 -7.07 -1.51 -9.52
N CYS A 88 -5.76 -1.54 -9.76
CA CYS A 88 -4.87 -2.59 -9.25
C CYS A 88 -4.91 -2.67 -7.72
N TYR A 89 -4.77 -1.54 -7.03
CA TYR A 89 -4.84 -1.49 -5.57
C TYR A 89 -6.18 -2.01 -5.03
N THR A 90 -7.30 -1.62 -5.67
CA THR A 90 -8.63 -2.06 -5.24
C THR A 90 -8.80 -3.57 -5.43
N TRP A 91 -8.46 -4.12 -6.59
CA TRP A 91 -8.73 -5.53 -6.87
C TRP A 91 -7.74 -6.48 -6.19
N ILE A 92 -6.45 -6.15 -6.21
CA ILE A 92 -5.43 -7.01 -5.61
C ILE A 92 -5.61 -7.03 -4.09
N ASN A 93 -5.72 -5.87 -3.43
CA ASN A 93 -5.91 -5.85 -1.98
C ASN A 93 -7.30 -6.36 -1.58
N GLY A 94 -8.33 -6.15 -2.41
CA GLY A 94 -9.64 -6.75 -2.20
C GLY A 94 -9.61 -8.27 -2.23
N ALA A 95 -8.90 -8.88 -3.20
CA ALA A 95 -8.68 -10.32 -3.25
C ALA A 95 -7.87 -10.82 -2.04
N PHE A 96 -6.82 -10.09 -1.64
CA PHE A 96 -6.06 -10.41 -0.43
C PHE A 96 -6.91 -10.37 0.83
N LEU A 97 -7.81 -9.39 1.00
CA LEU A 97 -8.75 -9.35 2.13
C LEU A 97 -9.65 -10.58 2.17
N LEU A 98 -10.13 -11.05 1.01
CA LEU A 98 -10.93 -12.28 0.93
C LEU A 98 -10.12 -13.51 1.36
N VAL A 99 -8.86 -13.61 0.91
CA VAL A 99 -7.96 -14.70 1.28
C VAL A 99 -7.63 -14.66 2.77
N ILE A 100 -7.32 -13.49 3.33
CA ILE A 100 -7.05 -13.29 4.77
C ILE A 100 -8.27 -13.69 5.60
N GLY A 101 -9.47 -13.25 5.19
CA GLY A 101 -10.72 -13.62 5.85
C GLY A 101 -10.99 -15.13 5.81
N TRP A 102 -10.69 -15.77 4.67
CA TRP A 102 -10.79 -17.22 4.53
C TRP A 102 -9.78 -17.97 5.42
N LEU A 103 -8.52 -17.52 5.47
CA LEU A 103 -7.49 -18.11 6.33
C LEU A 103 -7.86 -18.01 7.82
N TYR A 104 -8.36 -16.85 8.24
CA TYR A 104 -8.83 -16.64 9.61
C TYR A 104 -9.97 -17.60 9.98
N ALA A 105 -10.96 -17.74 9.08
CA ALA A 105 -12.10 -18.63 9.29
C ALA A 105 -11.71 -20.12 9.36
N ASN A 106 -10.58 -20.51 8.76
CA ASN A 106 -10.09 -21.89 8.74
C ASN A 106 -8.96 -22.15 9.77
N GLY A 107 -8.81 -21.29 10.78
CA GLY A 107 -7.90 -21.53 11.90
C GLY A 107 -6.49 -20.96 11.74
N GLY A 108 -6.30 -19.93 10.92
CA GLY A 108 -5.02 -19.19 10.87
C GLY A 108 -4.68 -18.58 12.24
N SER A 109 -3.52 -18.93 12.81
CA SER A 109 -3.15 -18.67 14.20
C SER A 109 -2.17 -17.50 14.39
N TRP A 110 -2.31 -16.42 13.64
CA TRP A 110 -1.35 -15.30 13.64
C TRP A 110 -1.81 -14.20 14.61
N ASP A 111 -2.05 -14.54 15.88
CA ASP A 111 -2.70 -13.73 16.95
C ASP A 111 -2.72 -12.20 16.73
N TRP A 112 -1.61 -11.52 17.02
CA TRP A 112 -1.52 -10.05 16.95
C TRP A 112 -1.10 -9.55 15.56
N PHE A 113 -0.29 -10.34 14.85
CA PHE A 113 0.27 -9.96 13.56
C PHE A 113 -0.78 -10.00 12.44
N PHE A 114 -1.81 -10.85 12.59
CA PHE A 114 -2.99 -10.89 11.73
C PHE A 114 -3.65 -9.51 11.61
N TRP A 115 -3.82 -8.79 12.74
CA TRP A 115 -4.43 -7.46 12.73
C TRP A 115 -3.57 -6.43 12.02
N VAL A 116 -2.23 -6.58 12.06
CA VAL A 116 -1.31 -5.73 11.30
C VAL A 116 -1.46 -5.95 9.80
N ILE A 117 -1.49 -7.22 9.35
CA ILE A 117 -1.70 -7.57 7.95
C ILE A 117 -3.08 -7.08 7.48
N LEU A 118 -4.12 -7.33 8.27
CA LEU A 118 -5.47 -6.90 7.94
C LEU A 118 -5.55 -5.37 7.79
N PHE A 119 -4.94 -4.62 8.72
CA PHE A 119 -4.89 -3.17 8.65
C PHE A 119 -4.17 -2.69 7.38
N ASP A 120 -2.98 -3.22 7.08
CA ASP A 120 -2.20 -2.82 5.91
C ASP A 120 -2.96 -3.05 4.60
N VAL A 121 -3.49 -4.26 4.40
CA VAL A 121 -4.26 -4.61 3.20
C VAL A 121 -5.58 -3.83 3.12
N ALA A 122 -6.28 -3.63 4.24
CA ALA A 122 -7.52 -2.86 4.27
C ALA A 122 -7.27 -1.38 3.93
N VAL A 123 -6.22 -0.78 4.47
CA VAL A 123 -5.85 0.60 4.17
C VAL A 123 -5.49 0.75 2.68
N ALA A 124 -4.67 -0.15 2.14
CA ALA A 124 -4.32 -0.16 0.72
C ALA A 124 -5.56 -0.31 -0.19
N PHE A 125 -6.50 -1.19 0.17
CA PHE A 125 -7.78 -1.35 -0.52
C PHE A 125 -8.62 -0.06 -0.48
N LEU A 126 -8.79 0.52 0.70
CA LEU A 126 -9.61 1.73 0.89
C LEU A 126 -9.05 2.92 0.15
N PHE A 127 -7.72 3.11 0.16
CA PHE A 127 -7.08 4.16 -0.64
C PHE A 127 -7.27 3.93 -2.13
N GLY A 128 -7.04 2.70 -2.63
CA GLY A 128 -7.28 2.34 -4.02
C GLY A 128 -8.72 2.65 -4.46
N LEU A 129 -9.69 2.21 -3.66
CA LEU A 129 -11.10 2.43 -3.94
C LEU A 129 -11.47 3.92 -3.91
N ALA A 130 -11.00 4.65 -2.90
CA ALA A 130 -11.27 6.08 -2.76
C ALA A 130 -10.72 6.88 -3.95
N ILE A 131 -9.46 6.65 -4.34
CA ILE A 131 -8.83 7.33 -5.49
C ILE A 131 -9.56 6.96 -6.79
N LEU A 132 -9.94 5.70 -6.98
CA LEU A 132 -10.70 5.26 -8.16
C LEU A 132 -12.05 5.97 -8.26
N LEU A 133 -12.84 6.00 -7.18
CA LEU A 133 -14.15 6.65 -7.13
C LEU A 133 -14.03 8.17 -7.34
N MET A 134 -13.06 8.82 -6.70
CA MET A 134 -12.82 10.26 -6.89
C MET A 134 -12.36 10.58 -8.31
N SER A 135 -11.53 9.74 -8.92
CA SER A 135 -11.07 9.93 -10.31
C SER A 135 -12.20 9.86 -11.33
N ARG A 136 -13.27 9.11 -11.06
CA ARG A 136 -14.48 9.05 -11.91
C ARG A 136 -15.27 10.35 -11.82
N LYS A 137 -15.51 10.84 -10.59
CA LYS A 137 -16.21 12.12 -10.34
C LYS A 137 -15.53 13.32 -10.98
N VAL A 138 -14.20 13.31 -11.08
CA VAL A 138 -13.45 14.39 -11.76
C VAL A 138 -13.76 14.44 -13.26
N THR A 139 -13.95 13.30 -13.92
CA THR A 139 -14.33 13.27 -15.34
C THR A 139 -15.77 13.69 -15.55
N GLU A 140 -16.69 13.22 -14.72
CA GLU A 140 -18.11 13.63 -14.78
C GLU A 140 -18.30 15.14 -14.58
N ALA A 141 -17.48 15.77 -13.72
CA ALA A 141 -17.54 17.21 -13.51
C ALA A 141 -16.84 18.04 -14.60
N SER A 142 -16.14 17.39 -15.55
CA SER A 142 -15.42 18.04 -16.65
C SER A 142 -16.06 17.76 -18.02
N ALA A 143 -17.11 16.93 -18.07
CA ALA A 143 -17.91 16.60 -19.25
C ALA A 143 -19.19 17.43 -19.26
#